data_AF-A0AAD2FPY8-F1
#
_entry.id   AF-A0AAD2FPY8-F1
#
_cell.length_a   1.000
_cell.length_b   1.000
_cell.length_c   1.000
_cell.angle_alpha   90.00
_cell.angle_beta   90.00
_cell.angle_gamma   90.00
#
_symmetry.space_group_name_H-M   'P 1'
#
loop_
_entity.id
_entity.type
_entity.pdbx_description
1 polymer ?
#
loop_
_entity_poly.entity_id
_entity_poly.type
_entity_poly.pdbx_seq_one_letter_code
_entity_poly.pdbx_strand_id
1 'polypeptide(L)'
;MKFLLVSLFAALVAQEVSAAFISSEVSGMSDVGSGPAVKYDYDMEVPGSATKKCALVNIVMDESGSMTTEQTFLKDTAIPDIVSALYTPTYGYSDVFVCSNGFGGYEDTDVYDYRYVGCTKGNANGSLMDNSITNWNVRGHWEEGYYAMSKSMENLPQVIASVNLNTECSELHKNMILVSDEDRDAESWITTPNMMRQEIIDHGYILNIVVDSTINADHDNVGMQVNSANRNTIFRADGSGGFTSFDKNEPYTTFVAHEDLGVYTLDHYYPLIIGTGGAAWNVNSLREGVANNANLKLSFADAFVKTKVQEIIDNCSGNTCGGGGRSEIGGDPHITTWKNEHYEYHGQCDLVMMKDDEFADGLGLDMHIRTKVVRHWSYIQSVAIRIGNDVIEIEGSADREDQEAHYWYNFEHQGEAEDLAGFKLIFKKQVAYKRQYIVDLSPRYPGKQIVIQLFKEFIRVKFDGSEEAFGNTAGLMGDFKTGKTLARDGVTELNDYTAFGEEWQVLPADGNLFHVATHPQFPEKCLEPEDPRGERRRRLGESKISYEQAEAACFSALSDPLSIKDCVYDILSTQDLDMVGAF
;
A
#
# COMPACT_ATOMS: atom_id res chain seq x y z
N MET A 1 13.26 -29.11 -74.25
CA MET A 1 14.37 -28.64 -75.11
C MET A 1 14.63 -27.18 -74.73
N LYS A 2 15.80 -26.92 -74.12
CA LYS A 2 16.52 -25.63 -74.00
C LYS A 2 15.92 -24.46 -73.18
N PHE A 3 16.57 -24.12 -72.05
CA PHE A 3 17.54 -22.99 -71.80
C PHE A 3 16.82 -21.65 -71.49
N LEU A 4 16.89 -21.10 -70.27
CA LEU A 4 17.98 -20.32 -69.61
C LEU A 4 17.96 -18.80 -69.95
N LEU A 5 18.07 -17.98 -68.89
CA LEU A 5 18.73 -16.65 -68.81
C LEU A 5 18.03 -15.45 -69.54
N VAL A 6 18.12 -14.18 -69.15
CA VAL A 6 18.60 -13.44 -67.95
C VAL A 6 18.31 -11.93 -68.19
N SER A 7 18.03 -11.19 -67.11
CA SER A 7 18.33 -9.76 -66.86
C SER A 7 17.82 -8.57 -67.71
N LEU A 8 17.32 -7.58 -66.94
CA LEU A 8 17.72 -6.16 -66.88
C LEU A 8 17.03 -5.07 -67.76
N PHE A 9 16.54 -4.07 -67.01
CA PHE A 9 16.37 -2.62 -67.26
C PHE A 9 15.22 -2.05 -68.12
N ALA A 10 14.40 -1.28 -67.40
CA ALA A 10 13.94 0.08 -67.66
C ALA A 10 12.78 0.34 -68.64
N ALA A 11 11.66 0.69 -68.00
CA ALA A 11 10.83 1.87 -68.26
C ALA A 11 9.96 1.92 -69.54
N LEU A 12 8.64 2.03 -69.32
CA LEU A 12 7.83 3.26 -69.49
C LEU A 12 6.39 2.95 -69.99
N VAL A 13 5.40 3.50 -69.27
CA VAL A 13 4.02 3.91 -69.65
C VAL A 13 2.96 2.83 -69.93
N ALA A 14 1.96 2.71 -69.04
CA ALA A 14 0.64 3.35 -69.22
C ALA A 14 -0.42 2.90 -68.18
N GLN A 15 -0.90 3.88 -67.40
CA GLN A 15 -2.27 4.13 -66.89
C GLN A 15 -3.01 3.06 -66.07
N GLU A 16 -3.22 3.28 -64.76
CA GLU A 16 -4.10 4.25 -64.06
C GLU A 16 -5.57 3.84 -64.00
N VAL A 17 -6.08 3.63 -62.77
CA VAL A 17 -7.18 4.36 -62.10
C VAL A 17 -6.95 4.15 -60.58
N SER A 18 -6.36 5.09 -59.83
CA SER A 18 -6.94 6.33 -59.20
C SER A 18 -7.19 6.06 -57.70
N ALA A 19 -6.35 6.56 -56.78
CA ALA A 19 -6.21 7.95 -56.26
C ALA A 19 -7.20 8.22 -55.12
N ALA A 20 -6.84 8.93 -54.04
CA ALA A 20 -5.97 10.11 -53.93
C ALA A 20 -5.18 10.07 -52.59
N PHE A 21 -3.89 10.43 -52.43
CA PHE A 21 -3.12 11.67 -52.72
C PHE A 21 -3.84 12.94 -52.23
N ILE A 22 -3.26 13.77 -51.35
CA ILE A 22 -2.20 14.78 -51.59
C ILE A 22 -1.73 15.23 -50.18
N SER A 23 -0.48 15.01 -49.80
CA SER A 23 0.72 15.86 -49.90
C SER A 23 1.02 16.71 -48.66
N SER A 24 2.32 16.73 -48.39
CA SER A 24 3.07 17.46 -47.38
C SER A 24 2.94 18.99 -47.46
N GLU A 25 3.38 19.59 -46.34
CA GLU A 25 3.68 21.00 -46.07
C GLU A 25 2.52 21.86 -45.52
N VAL A 26 2.30 21.72 -44.20
CA VAL A 26 2.24 22.91 -43.33
C VAL A 26 3.41 22.82 -42.37
N SER A 27 4.36 23.72 -42.60
CA SER A 27 5.35 24.18 -41.63
C SER A 27 4.67 24.66 -40.34
N GLY A 28 5.15 24.19 -39.19
CA GLY A 28 4.94 24.86 -37.90
C GLY A 28 3.74 24.36 -37.10
N MET A 29 3.88 23.19 -36.47
CA MET A 29 3.32 22.93 -35.16
C MET A 29 4.35 22.08 -34.41
N SER A 30 5.01 22.72 -33.45
CA SER A 30 5.95 22.08 -32.53
C SER A 30 5.22 20.98 -31.75
N ASP A 31 5.75 19.77 -31.87
CA ASP A 31 5.43 18.59 -31.08
C ASP A 31 5.90 18.85 -29.64
N VAL A 32 5.00 19.33 -28.78
CA VAL A 32 5.27 19.64 -27.36
C VAL A 32 4.09 19.12 -26.55
N GLY A 33 4.32 18.08 -25.74
CA GLY A 33 3.32 17.51 -24.83
C GLY A 33 3.11 15.99 -24.93
N SER A 34 3.69 15.29 -25.91
CA SER A 34 3.61 13.83 -25.96
C SER A 34 4.60 13.21 -24.98
N GLY A 35 4.08 12.55 -23.92
CA GLY A 35 4.88 11.71 -23.04
C GLY A 35 5.68 10.63 -23.80
N PRO A 36 6.42 9.76 -23.12
CA PRO A 36 7.27 8.80 -23.81
C PRO A 36 6.46 7.87 -24.73
N ALA A 37 7.04 7.51 -25.88
CA ALA A 37 6.40 6.67 -26.88
C ALA A 37 6.03 5.27 -26.36
N VAL A 38 6.77 4.75 -25.38
CA VAL A 38 6.47 3.50 -24.68
C VAL A 38 6.59 3.74 -23.17
N LYS A 39 5.49 3.44 -22.47
CA LYS A 39 5.31 3.71 -21.05
C LYS A 39 5.62 2.46 -20.22
N TYR A 40 6.06 2.67 -18.98
CA TYR A 40 6.27 1.62 -18.01
C TYR A 40 4.95 0.90 -17.73
N ASP A 41 4.99 -0.43 -17.76
CA ASP A 41 3.84 -1.28 -17.46
C ASP A 41 3.87 -1.64 -15.97
N TYR A 42 2.90 -1.14 -15.21
CA TYR A 42 2.84 -1.38 -13.76
C TYR A 42 2.33 -2.79 -13.41
N ASP A 43 1.65 -3.46 -14.36
CA ASP A 43 1.07 -4.78 -14.18
C ASP A 43 1.99 -5.91 -14.69
N MET A 44 3.12 -5.56 -15.31
CA MET A 44 4.06 -6.53 -15.86
C MET A 44 4.86 -7.21 -14.74
N GLU A 45 4.71 -8.53 -14.64
CA GLU A 45 5.55 -9.35 -13.77
C GLU A 45 7.04 -9.18 -14.10
N VAL A 46 7.85 -9.04 -13.04
CA VAL A 46 9.30 -8.90 -13.15
C VAL A 46 9.89 -10.22 -13.70
N PRO A 47 10.54 -10.21 -14.87
CA PRO A 47 11.12 -11.42 -15.44
C PRO A 47 12.24 -11.96 -14.54
N GLY A 48 12.32 -13.29 -14.36
CA GLY A 48 13.40 -13.92 -13.58
C GLY A 48 14.82 -13.71 -14.13
N SER A 49 14.96 -13.11 -15.32
CA SER A 49 16.24 -12.66 -15.89
C SER A 49 16.66 -11.25 -15.46
N ALA A 50 15.78 -10.49 -14.82
CA ALA A 50 16.10 -9.17 -14.27
C ALA A 50 17.08 -9.33 -13.09
N THR A 51 18.07 -8.44 -13.00
CA THR A 51 19.15 -8.56 -12.01
C THR A 51 19.54 -7.25 -11.34
N LYS A 52 19.02 -6.12 -11.82
CA LYS A 52 19.41 -4.80 -11.31
C LYS A 52 18.49 -4.38 -10.17
N LYS A 53 19.09 -3.94 -9.08
CA LYS A 53 18.37 -3.16 -8.06
C LYS A 53 18.34 -1.70 -8.48
N CYS A 54 17.14 -1.18 -8.72
CA CYS A 54 16.90 0.14 -9.29
C CYS A 54 16.12 1.03 -8.32
N ALA A 55 16.41 2.34 -8.33
CA ALA A 55 15.60 3.36 -7.68
C ALA A 55 15.09 4.37 -8.71
N LEU A 56 13.88 4.89 -8.48
CA LEU A 56 13.26 5.95 -9.28
C LEU A 56 12.83 7.09 -8.36
N VAL A 57 13.37 8.28 -8.60
CA VAL A 57 12.93 9.53 -7.98
C VAL A 57 12.12 10.31 -9.01
N ASN A 58 10.81 10.38 -8.82
CA ASN A 58 9.88 11.08 -9.71
C ASN A 58 9.48 12.43 -9.11
N ILE A 59 9.83 13.52 -9.78
CA ILE A 59 9.64 14.88 -9.26
C ILE A 59 8.45 15.51 -9.97
N VAL A 60 7.57 16.11 -9.19
CA VAL A 60 6.41 16.87 -9.64
C VAL A 60 6.55 18.28 -9.07
N MET A 61 7.00 19.20 -9.92
CA MET A 61 7.43 20.54 -9.54
C MET A 61 6.43 21.58 -10.01
N ASP A 62 6.02 22.43 -9.07
CA ASP A 62 5.36 23.68 -9.35
C ASP A 62 6.30 24.66 -10.08
N GLU A 63 5.92 25.04 -11.30
CA GLU A 63 6.72 25.86 -12.20
C GLU A 63 6.38 27.35 -12.12
N SER A 64 6.28 27.86 -10.91
CA SER A 64 6.04 29.27 -10.63
C SER A 64 7.31 30.06 -10.29
N GLY A 65 7.21 31.38 -10.37
CA GLY A 65 8.33 32.28 -10.05
C GLY A 65 8.67 32.31 -8.56
N SER A 66 7.68 32.11 -7.69
CA SER A 66 7.84 31.99 -6.24
C SER A 66 8.67 30.76 -5.86
N MET A 67 8.62 29.70 -6.67
CA MET A 67 9.29 28.42 -6.45
C MET A 67 10.79 28.39 -6.78
N THR A 68 11.39 29.52 -7.18
CA THR A 68 12.80 29.58 -7.60
C THR A 68 13.78 29.03 -6.55
N THR A 69 13.48 29.23 -5.26
CA THR A 69 14.34 28.76 -4.16
C THR A 69 14.29 27.23 -4.05
N GLU A 70 13.10 26.65 -4.13
CA GLU A 70 12.84 25.22 -4.01
C GLU A 70 13.39 24.45 -5.21
N GLN A 71 13.18 25.01 -6.41
CA GLN A 71 13.77 24.51 -7.65
C GLN A 71 15.30 24.45 -7.55
N THR A 72 15.93 25.51 -7.05
CA THR A 72 17.39 25.53 -6.83
C THR A 72 17.82 24.48 -5.80
N PHE A 73 17.10 24.35 -4.68
CA PHE A 73 17.38 23.35 -3.66
C PHE A 73 17.32 21.91 -4.20
N LEU A 74 16.26 21.56 -4.93
CA LEU A 74 16.15 20.21 -5.51
C LEU A 74 17.28 19.95 -6.51
N LYS A 75 17.55 20.91 -7.39
CA LYS A 75 18.57 20.80 -8.43
C LYS A 75 19.98 20.66 -7.90
N ASP A 76 20.36 21.54 -6.97
CA ASP A 76 21.75 21.70 -6.57
C ASP A 76 22.11 20.91 -5.30
N THR A 77 21.11 20.47 -4.52
CA THR A 77 21.33 19.78 -3.24
C THR A 77 20.60 18.44 -3.17
N ALA A 78 19.27 18.41 -3.18
CA ALA A 78 18.53 17.20 -2.85
C ALA A 78 18.74 16.06 -3.86
N ILE A 79 18.62 16.33 -5.17
CA ILE A 79 18.79 15.29 -6.20
C ILE A 79 20.22 14.74 -6.19
N PRO A 80 21.28 15.57 -6.24
CA PRO A 80 22.65 15.05 -6.18
C PRO A 80 22.94 14.22 -4.93
N ASP A 81 22.47 14.66 -3.77
CA ASP A 81 22.75 13.99 -2.50
C ASP A 81 21.99 12.66 -2.38
N ILE A 82 20.71 12.60 -2.80
CA ILE A 82 19.94 11.36 -2.85
C ILE A 82 20.59 10.36 -3.82
N VAL A 83 20.92 10.81 -5.04
CA VAL A 83 21.54 9.96 -6.07
C VAL A 83 22.87 9.40 -5.58
N SER A 84 23.76 10.25 -5.06
CA SER A 84 25.08 9.80 -4.60
C SER A 84 24.98 8.86 -3.39
N ALA A 85 24.06 9.10 -2.46
CA ALA A 85 23.86 8.25 -1.29
C ALA A 85 23.41 6.84 -1.67
N LEU A 86 22.50 6.69 -2.64
CA LEU A 86 21.98 5.39 -3.09
C LEU A 86 23.02 4.54 -3.81
N TYR A 87 23.97 5.16 -4.51
CA TYR A 87 25.09 4.45 -5.15
C TYR A 87 26.17 3.96 -4.19
N THR A 88 26.03 4.21 -2.88
CA THR A 88 26.99 3.67 -1.92
C THR A 88 26.95 2.14 -1.92
N PRO A 89 28.11 1.46 -1.73
CA PRO A 89 28.16 0.00 -1.69
C PRO A 89 27.25 -0.63 -0.62
N THR A 90 26.90 0.15 0.41
CA THR A 90 25.99 -0.25 1.50
C THR A 90 24.60 -0.60 0.99
N TYR A 91 24.07 0.11 -0.02
CA TYR A 91 22.67 -0.02 -0.43
C TYR A 91 22.48 -0.77 -1.75
N GLY A 92 23.56 -0.97 -2.52
CA GLY A 92 23.59 -1.93 -3.63
C GLY A 92 22.78 -1.53 -4.86
N TYR A 93 22.37 -0.27 -5.01
CA TYR A 93 21.68 0.18 -6.21
C TYR A 93 22.62 0.19 -7.42
N SER A 94 22.17 -0.46 -8.49
CA SER A 94 22.87 -0.52 -9.77
C SER A 94 22.56 0.70 -10.64
N ASP A 95 21.33 1.19 -10.53
CA ASP A 95 20.80 2.27 -11.34
C ASP A 95 19.87 3.14 -10.48
N VAL A 96 20.11 4.45 -10.49
CA VAL A 96 19.24 5.46 -9.88
C VAL A 96 18.74 6.39 -10.97
N PHE A 97 17.43 6.38 -11.19
CA PHE A 97 16.74 7.17 -12.20
C PHE A 97 16.08 8.38 -11.56
N VAL A 98 16.07 9.49 -12.30
CA VAL A 98 15.36 10.71 -11.93
C VAL A 98 14.45 11.10 -13.08
N CYS A 99 13.16 11.19 -12.81
CA CYS A 99 12.14 11.71 -13.71
C CYS A 99 11.65 13.04 -13.18
N SER A 100 11.33 13.97 -14.08
CA SER A 100 10.93 15.32 -13.73
C SER A 100 9.76 15.77 -14.57
N ASN A 101 8.81 16.40 -13.88
CA ASN A 101 7.55 16.87 -14.40
C ASN A 101 7.29 18.25 -13.80
N GLY A 102 6.76 19.15 -14.62
CA GLY A 102 6.34 20.49 -14.25
C GLY A 102 4.82 20.62 -14.28
N PHE A 103 4.27 21.54 -13.51
CA PHE A 103 2.90 22.02 -13.68
C PHE A 103 2.80 23.53 -13.40
N GLY A 104 1.72 24.15 -13.87
CA GLY A 104 1.49 25.59 -13.75
C GLY A 104 2.22 26.47 -14.74
N GLY A 105 2.96 25.90 -15.69
CA GLY A 105 3.66 26.64 -16.73
C GLY A 105 2.74 27.27 -17.77
N TYR A 106 2.80 28.60 -17.94
CA TYR A 106 1.98 29.37 -18.91
C TYR A 106 2.12 28.98 -20.40
N GLU A 107 3.11 28.16 -20.77
CA GLU A 107 3.47 27.88 -22.18
C GLU A 107 3.06 26.48 -22.67
N ASP A 108 2.41 25.66 -21.85
CA ASP A 108 2.05 24.30 -22.23
C ASP A 108 0.63 24.17 -22.80
N THR A 109 0.43 23.17 -23.65
CA THR A 109 -0.84 22.94 -24.37
C THR A 109 -1.73 21.87 -23.72
N ASP A 110 -1.30 21.33 -22.58
CA ASP A 110 -2.10 20.37 -21.80
C ASP A 110 -3.18 21.12 -20.99
N VAL A 111 -4.29 20.45 -20.69
CA VAL A 111 -5.53 21.03 -20.15
C VAL A 111 -5.34 21.69 -18.77
N TYR A 112 -4.27 21.35 -18.06
CA TYR A 112 -3.93 21.86 -16.72
C TYR A 112 -2.44 22.22 -16.59
N ASP A 113 -1.83 22.74 -17.65
CA ASP A 113 -0.45 23.24 -17.66
C ASP A 113 0.62 22.23 -17.22
N TYR A 114 0.36 20.93 -17.43
CA TYR A 114 1.32 19.85 -17.15
C TYR A 114 2.41 19.78 -18.22
N ARG A 115 3.65 19.59 -17.77
CA ARG A 115 4.84 19.46 -18.60
C ARG A 115 5.65 18.23 -18.23
N TYR A 116 5.79 17.28 -19.15
CA TYR A 116 6.80 16.23 -19.01
C TYR A 116 8.18 16.80 -19.36
N VAL A 117 9.07 16.94 -18.37
CA VAL A 117 10.41 17.52 -18.58
C VAL A 117 11.39 16.46 -19.09
N GLY A 118 11.34 15.26 -18.51
CA GLY A 118 12.12 14.10 -18.97
C GLY A 118 12.64 13.23 -17.83
N CYS A 119 13.29 12.13 -18.21
CA CYS A 119 13.92 11.18 -17.30
C CYS A 119 15.38 10.94 -17.66
N THR A 120 16.22 10.75 -16.65
CA THR A 120 17.64 10.50 -16.81
C THR A 120 18.17 9.54 -15.75
N LYS A 121 19.41 9.11 -15.91
CA LYS A 121 20.13 8.31 -14.92
C LYS A 121 21.16 9.19 -14.19
N GLY A 122 21.20 9.07 -12.88
CA GLY A 122 22.25 9.64 -12.04
C GLY A 122 23.48 8.74 -11.97
N ASN A 123 24.61 9.25 -11.49
CA ASN A 123 25.81 8.45 -11.24
C ASN A 123 26.31 8.59 -9.79
N ALA A 124 27.31 7.80 -9.39
CA ALA A 124 27.78 7.72 -8.01
C ALA A 124 28.28 9.05 -7.40
N ASN A 125 28.60 10.06 -8.21
CA ASN A 125 28.96 11.40 -7.73
C ASN A 125 27.76 12.36 -7.57
N GLY A 126 26.53 11.87 -7.77
CA GLY A 126 25.30 12.67 -7.71
C GLY A 126 24.96 13.42 -9.01
N SER A 127 25.83 13.42 -10.03
CA SER A 127 25.54 14.12 -11.28
C SER A 127 24.58 13.32 -12.16
N LEU A 128 23.68 14.04 -12.84
CA LEU A 128 22.76 13.47 -13.81
C LEU A 128 23.41 13.40 -15.20
N MET A 129 23.07 12.37 -15.97
CA MET A 129 23.48 12.27 -17.38
C MET A 129 22.87 13.37 -18.25
N ASP A 130 21.68 13.83 -17.88
CA ASP A 130 21.00 14.96 -18.50
C ASP A 130 20.47 15.92 -17.43
N ASN A 131 21.14 17.07 -17.28
CA ASN A 131 20.74 18.09 -16.31
C ASN A 131 19.53 18.92 -16.77
N SER A 132 19.13 18.82 -18.05
CA SER A 132 17.99 19.59 -18.56
C SER A 132 16.66 19.21 -17.92
N ILE A 133 16.57 18.01 -17.33
CA ILE A 133 15.41 17.54 -16.59
C ILE A 133 15.12 18.38 -15.32
N THR A 134 16.07 19.21 -14.88
CA THR A 134 15.91 20.14 -13.74
C THR A 134 15.77 21.61 -14.18
N ASN A 135 15.53 21.85 -15.47
CA ASN A 135 15.23 23.19 -15.99
C ASN A 135 13.72 23.44 -15.93
N TRP A 136 13.22 23.66 -14.71
CA TRP A 136 11.83 24.04 -14.48
C TRP A 136 11.54 25.47 -14.93
N ASN A 137 10.30 25.74 -15.31
CA ASN A 137 9.85 27.07 -15.64
C ASN A 137 9.63 27.90 -14.35
N VAL A 138 9.64 29.22 -14.51
CA VAL A 138 9.41 30.21 -13.43
C VAL A 138 8.21 31.09 -13.74
N ARG A 139 7.27 30.57 -14.53
CA ARG A 139 6.10 31.30 -15.06
C ARG A 139 4.85 30.49 -14.75
N GLY A 140 4.40 30.64 -13.52
CA GLY A 140 3.25 29.95 -12.92
C GLY A 140 1.93 30.63 -13.26
N HIS A 141 0.86 29.86 -13.36
CA HIS A 141 -0.51 30.37 -13.44
C HIS A 141 -1.57 29.42 -12.85
N TRP A 142 -1.53 28.12 -13.15
CA TRP A 142 -2.57 27.16 -12.76
C TRP A 142 -2.01 25.93 -12.02
N GLU A 143 -2.41 25.67 -10.79
CA GLU A 143 -1.77 24.69 -9.92
C GLU A 143 -2.66 23.47 -9.64
N GLU A 144 -2.43 22.43 -10.44
CA GLU A 144 -3.11 21.14 -10.35
C GLU A 144 -2.15 20.00 -10.02
N GLY A 145 -1.59 20.02 -8.80
CA GLY A 145 -0.61 19.02 -8.36
C GLY A 145 -1.11 17.57 -8.46
N TYR A 146 -2.43 17.33 -8.29
CA TYR A 146 -3.01 15.98 -8.44
C TYR A 146 -2.94 15.47 -9.88
N TYR A 147 -3.33 16.33 -10.83
CA TYR A 147 -3.23 15.98 -12.24
C TYR A 147 -1.76 15.73 -12.61
N ALA A 148 -0.86 16.59 -12.16
CA ALA A 148 0.57 16.45 -12.43
C ALA A 148 1.16 15.15 -11.86
N MET A 149 0.79 14.76 -10.63
CA MET A 149 1.20 13.47 -10.07
C MET A 149 0.68 12.28 -10.87
N SER A 150 -0.62 12.26 -11.21
CA SER A 150 -1.22 11.20 -12.04
C SER A 150 -0.53 11.09 -13.40
N LYS A 151 -0.38 12.21 -14.11
CA LYS A 151 0.32 12.26 -15.40
C LYS A 151 1.78 11.84 -15.29
N SER A 152 2.46 12.16 -14.19
CA SER A 152 3.86 11.73 -13.97
C SER A 152 4.00 10.20 -13.87
N MET A 153 3.01 9.52 -13.28
CA MET A 153 2.99 8.06 -13.20
C MET A 153 2.62 7.45 -14.56
N GLU A 154 1.61 8.04 -15.23
CA GLU A 154 1.17 7.63 -16.56
C GLU A 154 2.25 7.82 -17.62
N ASN A 155 3.12 8.81 -17.47
CA ASN A 155 4.18 9.15 -18.43
C ASN A 155 5.56 8.63 -18.01
N LEU A 156 5.65 7.70 -17.05
CA LEU A 156 6.92 7.04 -16.75
C LEU A 156 7.38 6.22 -17.98
N PRO A 157 8.55 6.50 -18.59
CA PRO A 157 9.05 5.72 -19.71
C PRO A 157 9.44 4.31 -19.30
N GLN A 158 9.18 3.33 -20.17
CA GLN A 158 9.65 1.97 -19.98
C GLN A 158 11.19 1.87 -20.04
N VAL A 159 11.84 2.74 -20.83
CA VAL A 159 13.30 2.72 -21.04
C VAL A 159 13.91 4.06 -20.66
N ILE A 160 14.84 4.05 -19.70
CA ILE A 160 15.60 5.23 -19.27
C ILE A 160 17.09 4.94 -19.42
N ALA A 161 17.82 5.82 -20.11
CA ALA A 161 19.27 5.68 -20.32
C ALA A 161 19.70 4.29 -20.83
N SER A 162 18.92 3.71 -21.75
CA SER A 162 19.09 2.35 -22.31
C SER A 162 18.86 1.19 -21.34
N VAL A 163 18.25 1.44 -20.18
CA VAL A 163 17.81 0.39 -19.25
C VAL A 163 16.30 0.26 -19.34
N ASN A 164 15.82 -0.93 -19.65
CA ASN A 164 14.39 -1.24 -19.61
C ASN A 164 13.96 -1.56 -18.18
N LEU A 165 13.14 -0.68 -17.60
CA LEU A 165 12.69 -0.77 -16.21
C LEU A 165 11.87 -2.04 -15.94
N ASN A 166 11.07 -2.51 -16.90
CA ASN A 166 10.22 -3.69 -16.72
C ASN A 166 11.00 -5.01 -16.81
N THR A 167 12.11 -5.05 -17.56
CA THR A 167 12.78 -6.33 -17.88
C THR A 167 14.19 -6.47 -17.31
N GLU A 168 14.83 -5.37 -16.90
CA GLU A 168 16.18 -5.41 -16.35
C GLU A 168 16.25 -5.14 -14.84
N CYS A 169 15.30 -4.37 -14.28
CA CYS A 169 15.22 -4.09 -12.85
C CYS A 169 14.50 -5.23 -12.13
N SER A 170 15.22 -5.99 -11.30
CA SER A 170 14.63 -7.01 -10.43
C SER A 170 13.89 -6.40 -9.24
N GLU A 171 14.33 -5.21 -8.84
CA GLU A 171 13.69 -4.36 -7.84
C GLU A 171 13.62 -2.94 -8.43
N LEU A 172 12.45 -2.29 -8.37
CA LEU A 172 12.30 -0.88 -8.76
C LEU A 172 11.62 -0.12 -7.63
N HIS A 173 12.42 0.59 -6.84
CA HIS A 173 11.94 1.34 -5.69
C HIS A 173 11.50 2.73 -6.13
N LYS A 174 10.20 2.99 -6.10
CA LYS A 174 9.58 4.18 -6.70
C LYS A 174 9.25 5.21 -5.62
N ASN A 175 9.78 6.41 -5.77
CA ASN A 175 9.57 7.52 -4.85
C ASN A 175 9.10 8.75 -5.63
N MET A 176 8.21 9.53 -5.05
CA MET A 176 7.64 10.73 -5.63
C MET A 176 7.87 11.93 -4.72
N ILE A 177 8.25 13.07 -5.30
CA ILE A 177 8.41 14.33 -4.59
C ILE A 177 7.53 15.37 -5.28
N LEU A 178 6.44 15.74 -4.63
CA LEU A 178 5.60 16.87 -4.99
C LEU A 178 6.14 18.13 -4.30
N VAL A 179 6.30 19.22 -5.04
CA VAL A 179 6.74 20.51 -4.49
C VAL A 179 5.81 21.59 -5.00
N SER A 180 5.14 22.31 -4.11
CA SER A 180 4.24 23.42 -4.43
C SER A 180 4.08 24.35 -3.23
N ASP A 181 4.00 25.65 -3.45
CA ASP A 181 3.70 26.62 -2.41
C ASP A 181 2.25 27.10 -2.39
N GLU A 182 1.45 26.60 -3.32
CA GLU A 182 0.06 26.99 -3.47
C GLU A 182 -0.84 25.78 -3.19
N ASP A 183 -2.14 26.01 -3.15
CA ASP A 183 -3.10 24.94 -2.91
C ASP A 183 -3.39 24.17 -4.21
N ARG A 184 -4.64 23.82 -4.47
CA ARG A 184 -5.01 23.11 -5.70
C ARG A 184 -6.23 23.80 -6.27
N ASP A 185 -6.21 24.13 -7.55
CA ASP A 185 -7.31 24.82 -8.24
C ASP A 185 -8.59 23.95 -8.43
N ALA A 186 -8.52 22.67 -8.06
CA ALA A 186 -9.57 21.65 -7.96
C ALA A 186 -10.38 21.28 -9.22
N GLU A 187 -9.78 21.21 -10.41
CA GLU A 187 -10.52 20.99 -11.68
C GLU A 187 -10.32 19.63 -12.37
N SER A 188 -9.45 18.76 -11.86
CA SER A 188 -9.21 17.43 -12.45
C SER A 188 -10.23 16.35 -12.04
N TRP A 189 -10.24 15.22 -12.76
CA TRP A 189 -11.11 14.06 -12.47
C TRP A 189 -10.77 13.38 -11.12
N ILE A 190 -9.56 13.62 -10.60
CA ILE A 190 -9.16 13.21 -9.25
C ILE A 190 -9.66 14.29 -8.30
N THR A 191 -10.84 14.06 -7.76
CA THR A 191 -11.57 15.08 -7.00
C THR A 191 -11.27 15.07 -5.51
N THR A 192 -10.62 14.01 -5.00
CA THR A 192 -10.35 13.85 -3.55
C THR A 192 -8.92 13.42 -3.26
N PRO A 193 -8.35 13.79 -2.09
CA PRO A 193 -7.06 13.30 -1.65
C PRO A 193 -6.97 11.78 -1.56
N ASN A 194 -8.09 11.10 -1.26
CA ASN A 194 -8.13 9.64 -1.16
C ASN A 194 -7.91 8.96 -2.52
N MET A 195 -8.53 9.47 -3.58
CA MET A 195 -8.34 8.94 -4.94
C MET A 195 -6.88 9.07 -5.37
N MET A 196 -6.27 10.25 -5.15
CA MET A 196 -4.87 10.47 -5.49
C MET A 196 -3.94 9.59 -4.64
N ARG A 197 -4.18 9.49 -3.33
CA ARG A 197 -3.39 8.62 -2.44
C ARG A 197 -3.45 7.17 -2.89
N GLN A 198 -4.64 6.67 -3.23
CA GLN A 198 -4.82 5.30 -3.69
C GLN A 198 -4.05 5.07 -4.99
N GLU A 199 -4.15 5.99 -5.95
CA GLU A 199 -3.41 5.87 -7.21
C GLU A 199 -1.89 5.82 -6.99
N ILE A 200 -1.35 6.63 -6.08
CA ILE A 200 0.08 6.59 -5.70
C ILE A 200 0.47 5.23 -5.12
N ILE A 201 -0.37 4.67 -4.24
CA ILE A 201 -0.16 3.36 -3.63
C ILE A 201 -0.23 2.24 -4.68
N ASP A 202 -1.24 2.25 -5.55
CA ASP A 202 -1.45 1.25 -6.59
C ASP A 202 -0.25 1.22 -7.57
N HIS A 203 0.34 2.39 -7.84
CA HIS A 203 1.55 2.51 -8.66
C HIS A 203 2.85 2.26 -7.86
N GLY A 204 2.76 1.93 -6.58
CA GLY A 204 3.88 1.54 -5.71
C GLY A 204 4.84 2.66 -5.37
N TYR A 205 4.36 3.90 -5.27
CA TYR A 205 5.17 5.07 -4.92
C TYR A 205 5.11 5.41 -3.43
N ILE A 206 6.23 5.89 -2.89
CA ILE A 206 6.28 6.63 -1.62
C ILE A 206 6.24 8.13 -1.93
N LEU A 207 5.21 8.84 -1.47
CA LEU A 207 5.04 10.28 -1.72
C LEU A 207 5.67 11.12 -0.63
N ASN A 208 6.42 12.14 -1.03
CA ASN A 208 6.76 13.27 -0.18
C ASN A 208 6.22 14.55 -0.75
N ILE A 209 5.68 15.38 0.14
CA ILE A 209 5.15 16.70 -0.20
C ILE A 209 6.06 17.75 0.41
N VAL A 210 6.50 18.71 -0.39
CA VAL A 210 7.22 19.90 0.06
C VAL A 210 6.28 21.07 -0.18
N VAL A 211 5.63 21.53 0.89
CA VAL A 211 4.50 22.45 0.79
C VAL A 211 4.55 23.57 1.83
N ASP A 212 3.85 24.66 1.54
CA ASP A 212 3.67 25.76 2.50
C ASP A 212 2.88 25.31 3.73
N SER A 213 3.57 25.27 4.87
CA SER A 213 3.02 24.80 6.14
C SER A 213 3.91 25.11 7.33
N THR A 214 3.32 25.44 8.48
CA THR A 214 4.03 25.57 9.76
C THR A 214 3.77 24.35 10.64
N ILE A 215 4.83 23.72 11.13
CA ILE A 215 4.73 22.60 12.07
C ILE A 215 5.01 23.11 13.49
N ASN A 216 3.96 23.14 14.32
CA ASN A 216 3.96 23.49 15.74
C ASN A 216 4.41 24.93 16.09
N ALA A 217 4.00 25.93 15.28
CA ALA A 217 4.31 27.36 15.44
C ALA A 217 5.81 27.69 15.69
N ASP A 218 6.69 26.73 15.41
CA ASP A 218 8.11 26.74 15.71
C ASP A 218 8.85 26.48 14.41
N HIS A 219 9.48 27.54 13.91
CA HIS A 219 10.16 27.58 12.61
C HIS A 219 11.36 26.62 12.52
N ASP A 220 11.80 26.01 13.62
CA ASP A 220 12.86 25.01 13.62
C ASP A 220 12.34 23.59 13.25
N ASN A 221 11.03 23.37 13.11
CA ASN A 221 10.48 22.10 12.63
C ASN A 221 10.43 22.10 11.09
N VAL A 222 11.28 21.27 10.49
CA VAL A 222 11.56 21.27 9.04
C VAL A 222 10.70 20.28 8.25
N GLY A 223 10.11 19.30 8.92
CA GLY A 223 9.24 18.31 8.29
C GLY A 223 8.57 17.37 9.29
N MET A 224 7.72 16.49 8.78
CA MET A 224 6.98 15.53 9.57
C MET A 224 6.58 14.31 8.74
N GLN A 225 6.79 13.12 9.29
CA GLN A 225 6.20 11.88 8.80
C GLN A 225 4.86 11.63 9.49
N VAL A 226 3.81 11.34 8.71
CA VAL A 226 2.47 11.02 9.25
C VAL A 226 2.25 9.51 9.17
N ASN A 227 2.76 8.80 10.17
CA ASN A 227 2.68 7.34 10.25
C ASN A 227 1.23 6.85 10.39
N SER A 228 0.41 7.60 11.13
CA SER A 228 -1.04 7.41 11.24
C SER A 228 -1.69 8.74 11.58
N ALA A 229 -3.03 8.81 11.52
CA ALA A 229 -3.77 10.02 11.85
C ALA A 229 -3.34 10.64 13.19
N ASN A 230 -2.96 9.83 14.18
CA ASN A 230 -2.59 10.28 15.53
C ASN A 230 -1.14 9.98 15.92
N ARG A 231 -0.26 9.55 15.01
CA ARG A 231 1.15 9.29 15.32
C ARG A 231 2.03 9.88 14.25
N ASN A 232 2.76 10.91 14.63
CA ASN A 232 3.57 11.70 13.71
C ASN A 232 4.99 11.78 14.24
N THR A 233 5.98 11.67 13.37
CA THR A 233 7.38 11.89 13.72
C THR A 233 7.79 13.24 13.13
N ILE A 234 8.08 14.21 14.00
CA ILE A 234 8.46 15.57 13.60
C ILE A 234 9.98 15.66 13.53
N PHE A 235 10.48 16.27 12.46
CA PHE A 235 11.90 16.57 12.26
C PHE A 235 12.19 18.01 12.66
N ARG A 236 13.12 18.21 13.59
CA ARG A 236 13.50 19.51 14.14
C ARG A 236 14.98 19.79 13.93
N ALA A 237 15.29 20.95 13.40
CA ALA A 237 16.65 21.47 13.27
C ALA A 237 17.37 21.52 14.62
N ASP A 238 18.62 21.10 14.65
CA ASP A 238 19.45 21.13 15.86
C ASP A 238 20.22 22.46 16.05
N GLY A 239 20.03 23.40 15.11
CA GLY A 239 20.71 24.71 15.09
C GLY A 239 22.15 24.66 14.58
N SER A 240 22.65 23.49 14.17
CA SER A 240 24.02 23.26 13.68
C SER A 240 24.09 22.66 12.27
N GLY A 241 22.94 22.53 11.60
CA GLY A 241 22.83 21.98 10.26
C GLY A 241 22.45 20.49 10.22
N GLY A 242 22.21 19.88 11.37
CA GLY A 242 21.61 18.56 11.50
C GLY A 242 20.19 18.63 12.06
N PHE A 243 19.61 17.48 12.38
CA PHE A 243 18.25 17.42 12.93
C PHE A 243 18.13 16.36 14.02
N THR A 244 17.09 16.52 14.83
CA THR A 244 16.57 15.52 15.76
C THR A 244 15.14 15.19 15.36
N SER A 245 14.63 14.04 15.81
CA SER A 245 13.23 13.68 15.63
C SER A 245 12.55 13.37 16.96
N PHE A 246 11.25 13.63 17.01
CA PHE A 246 10.41 13.26 18.15
C PHE A 246 9.00 12.93 17.70
N ASP A 247 8.34 12.04 18.45
CA ASP A 247 6.98 11.60 18.14
C ASP A 247 5.95 12.50 18.83
N LYS A 248 4.85 12.77 18.11
CA LYS A 248 3.66 13.42 18.64
C LYS A 248 2.42 12.57 18.38
N ASN A 249 1.73 12.22 19.47
CA ASN A 249 0.60 11.29 19.47
C ASN A 249 -0.76 12.02 19.41
N GLU A 250 -0.92 12.95 18.48
CA GLU A 250 -2.12 13.78 18.29
C GLU A 250 -2.39 13.92 16.79
N PRO A 251 -3.62 14.27 16.35
CA PRO A 251 -3.88 14.57 14.95
C PRO A 251 -2.95 15.65 14.42
N TYR A 252 -2.35 15.46 13.24
CA TYR A 252 -1.45 16.49 12.67
C TYR A 252 -2.14 17.86 12.52
N THR A 253 -3.45 17.84 12.26
CA THR A 253 -4.31 19.05 12.19
C THR A 253 -4.35 19.88 13.47
N THR A 254 -3.89 19.35 14.62
CA THR A 254 -3.85 20.09 15.88
C THR A 254 -2.60 20.94 16.07
N PHE A 255 -1.58 20.76 15.24
CA PHE A 255 -0.31 21.50 15.34
C PHE A 255 0.33 21.84 14.01
N VAL A 256 -0.28 21.47 12.88
CA VAL A 256 0.06 22.04 11.59
C VAL A 256 -0.86 23.22 11.32
N ALA A 257 -0.30 24.36 10.96
CA ALA A 257 -1.03 25.58 10.64
C ALA A 257 -0.51 26.19 9.33
N HIS A 258 -1.29 27.10 8.75
CA HIS A 258 -0.91 27.90 7.60
C HIS A 258 -0.52 29.31 8.07
N GLU A 259 0.49 29.93 7.45
CA GLU A 259 0.94 31.28 7.85
C GLU A 259 0.07 32.40 7.29
N ASP A 260 -0.64 32.16 6.18
CA ASP A 260 -1.48 33.17 5.53
C ASP A 260 -2.98 32.82 5.49
N LEU A 261 -3.81 33.86 5.67
CA LEU A 261 -5.26 33.76 5.77
C LEU A 261 -5.89 33.56 4.38
N GLY A 262 -5.91 32.31 3.93
CA GLY A 262 -6.66 31.85 2.77
C GLY A 262 -6.01 30.62 2.15
N VAL A 263 -6.82 29.60 1.87
CA VAL A 263 -6.56 28.45 0.99
C VAL A 263 -5.91 27.17 1.55
N TYR A 264 -6.17 26.08 0.83
CA TYR A 264 -6.43 24.70 1.25
C TYR A 264 -5.20 23.77 1.15
N THR A 265 -3.97 24.28 1.06
CA THR A 265 -2.75 23.48 0.81
C THR A 265 -2.60 22.32 1.78
N LEU A 266 -2.87 22.58 3.06
CA LEU A 266 -2.91 21.55 4.10
C LEU A 266 -3.99 20.50 3.83
N ASP A 267 -5.21 20.92 3.51
CA ASP A 267 -6.34 20.03 3.26
C ASP A 267 -6.18 19.21 1.97
N HIS A 268 -5.45 19.73 0.99
CA HIS A 268 -5.21 19.07 -0.29
C HIS A 268 -4.03 18.10 -0.24
N TYR A 269 -2.90 18.48 0.34
CA TYR A 269 -1.68 17.67 0.21
C TYR A 269 -1.34 16.84 1.44
N TYR A 270 -1.56 17.33 2.67
CA TYR A 270 -1.22 16.54 3.87
C TYR A 270 -1.96 15.21 3.97
N PRO A 271 -3.25 15.10 3.60
CA PRO A 271 -3.90 13.81 3.59
C PRO A 271 -3.16 12.80 2.71
N LEU A 272 -2.52 13.20 1.62
CA LEU A 272 -1.87 12.27 0.68
C LEU A 272 -0.74 11.45 1.29
N ILE A 273 -0.12 11.91 2.38
CA ILE A 273 1.00 11.21 3.02
C ILE A 273 0.60 10.34 4.21
N ILE A 274 -0.67 10.34 4.61
CA ILE A 274 -1.14 9.55 5.75
C ILE A 274 -0.95 8.06 5.44
N GLY A 275 -0.12 7.38 6.24
CA GLY A 275 0.07 5.94 6.13
C GLY A 275 0.81 5.47 4.86
N THR A 276 1.37 6.40 4.07
CA THR A 276 2.11 6.04 2.83
C THR A 276 3.58 5.71 3.07
N GLY A 277 4.07 5.93 4.30
CA GLY A 277 5.50 5.85 4.65
C GLY A 277 6.29 7.11 4.31
N GLY A 278 5.70 8.07 3.58
CA GLY A 278 6.34 9.33 3.22
C GLY A 278 6.13 10.46 4.22
N ALA A 279 6.68 11.64 3.91
CA ALA A 279 6.70 12.79 4.81
C ALA A 279 6.31 14.11 4.11
N ALA A 280 5.85 15.05 4.93
CA ALA A 280 5.59 16.43 4.59
C ALA A 280 6.77 17.30 5.03
N TRP A 281 7.12 18.28 4.22
CA TRP A 281 8.29 19.13 4.43
C TRP A 281 7.86 20.59 4.34
N ASN A 282 8.30 21.36 5.33
CA ASN A 282 7.97 22.77 5.45
C ASN A 282 8.80 23.58 4.45
N VAL A 283 8.18 24.03 3.35
CA VAL A 283 8.86 24.84 2.33
C VAL A 283 9.44 26.14 2.91
N ASN A 284 8.84 26.69 3.96
CA ASN A 284 9.30 27.93 4.58
C ASN A 284 10.66 27.77 5.26
N SER A 285 11.07 26.54 5.61
CA SER A 285 12.44 26.26 6.05
C SER A 285 13.49 26.54 4.95
N LEU A 286 13.08 26.58 3.68
CA LEU A 286 13.89 27.00 2.54
C LEU A 286 13.77 28.52 2.26
N ARG A 287 12.61 29.13 2.59
CA ARG A 287 12.24 30.51 2.20
C ARG A 287 12.45 31.57 3.27
N GLU A 288 12.14 31.31 4.52
CA GLU A 288 12.10 32.32 5.57
C GLU A 288 13.49 32.81 6.00
N GLY A 289 13.75 34.11 5.83
CA GLY A 289 14.62 34.89 6.72
C GLY A 289 16.14 34.62 6.71
N VAL A 290 16.69 33.91 5.72
CA VAL A 290 18.08 33.39 5.72
C VAL A 290 19.16 34.44 5.40
N ALA A 291 19.02 35.64 5.95
CA ALA A 291 20.21 36.43 6.26
C ALA A 291 20.91 35.92 7.54
N ASN A 292 20.22 35.16 8.42
CA ASN A 292 20.73 34.88 9.77
C ASN A 292 20.72 33.41 10.24
N ASN A 293 20.14 32.43 9.52
CA ASN A 293 20.13 31.02 9.97
C ASN A 293 20.44 30.03 8.83
N ALA A 294 21.68 30.08 8.30
CA ALA A 294 22.16 29.12 7.30
C ALA A 294 22.02 27.65 7.75
N ASN A 295 22.00 27.42 9.06
CA ASN A 295 21.87 26.08 9.64
C ASN A 295 20.46 25.50 9.47
N LEU A 296 19.40 26.31 9.33
CA LEU A 296 18.05 25.79 9.11
C LEU A 296 17.91 25.14 7.73
N LYS A 297 18.41 25.79 6.66
CA LYS A 297 18.45 25.21 5.31
C LYS A 297 19.27 23.92 5.27
N LEU A 298 20.40 23.90 5.98
CA LEU A 298 21.24 22.70 6.10
C LEU A 298 20.51 21.58 6.84
N SER A 299 19.80 21.90 7.93
CA SER A 299 19.02 20.94 8.71
C SER A 299 17.86 20.36 7.90
N PHE A 300 17.16 21.20 7.13
CA PHE A 300 16.13 20.77 6.19
C PHE A 300 16.73 19.82 5.14
N ALA A 301 17.85 20.20 4.51
CA ALA A 301 18.52 19.37 3.52
C ALA A 301 18.94 18.02 4.09
N ASP A 302 19.57 18.01 5.27
CA ASP A 302 20.02 16.80 5.96
C ASP A 302 18.85 15.88 6.32
N ALA A 303 17.79 16.44 6.91
CA ALA A 303 16.58 15.69 7.26
C ALA A 303 15.88 15.13 6.01
N PHE A 304 15.67 15.96 5.00
CA PHE A 304 15.01 15.59 3.75
C PHE A 304 15.75 14.44 3.06
N VAL A 305 17.04 14.62 2.77
CA VAL A 305 17.85 13.64 2.04
C VAL A 305 17.94 12.32 2.81
N LYS A 306 18.28 12.35 4.10
CA LYS A 306 18.39 11.11 4.90
C LYS A 306 17.07 10.36 4.97
N THR A 307 15.96 11.08 5.12
CA THR A 307 14.62 10.46 5.16
C THR A 307 14.25 9.88 3.80
N LYS A 308 14.45 10.59 2.69
CA LYS A 308 14.23 10.05 1.33
C LYS A 308 15.07 8.80 1.06
N VAL A 309 16.37 8.85 1.39
CA VAL A 309 17.27 7.72 1.17
C VAL A 309 16.80 6.51 1.98
N GLN A 310 16.42 6.72 3.24
CA GLN A 310 15.87 5.66 4.09
C GLN A 310 14.60 5.07 3.48
N GLU A 311 13.60 5.89 3.12
CA GLU A 311 12.36 5.46 2.47
C GLU A 311 12.61 4.64 1.18
N ILE A 312 13.57 5.07 0.35
CA ILE A 312 13.95 4.37 -0.88
C ILE A 312 14.55 2.98 -0.56
N ILE A 313 15.48 2.90 0.39
CA ILE A 313 16.13 1.63 0.78
C ILE A 313 15.13 0.64 1.38
N ASP A 314 14.27 1.18 2.22
CA ASP A 314 13.19 0.49 2.88
C ASP A 314 12.16 -0.04 1.88
N ASN A 315 11.95 0.67 0.76
CA ASN A 315 11.03 0.29 -0.33
C ASN A 315 9.60 0.01 0.13
N CYS A 316 9.14 0.84 1.05
CA CYS A 316 7.87 0.66 1.71
C CYS A 316 6.83 1.64 1.19
N SER A 317 6.21 1.35 0.04
CA SER A 317 4.96 2.02 -0.35
C SER A 317 3.83 1.45 0.50
N GLY A 318 3.41 2.19 1.53
CA GLY A 318 2.47 1.68 2.53
C GLY A 318 3.14 0.77 3.57
N ASN A 319 2.34 -0.11 4.18
CA ASN A 319 2.44 -0.71 5.52
C ASN A 319 3.74 -1.45 5.94
N THR A 320 4.82 -1.38 5.19
CA THR A 320 6.04 -2.17 5.43
C THR A 320 7.14 -1.44 6.20
N CYS A 321 7.01 -0.15 6.54
CA CYS A 321 8.06 0.55 7.29
C CYS A 321 7.59 1.33 8.51
N GLY A 322 7.59 0.61 9.62
CA GLY A 322 7.65 1.16 10.97
C GLY A 322 8.20 0.07 11.89
N GLY A 323 9.31 0.35 12.56
CA GLY A 323 9.83 -0.53 13.59
C GLY A 323 8.73 -0.94 14.57
N GLY A 324 8.52 -2.24 14.71
CA GLY A 324 7.57 -2.81 15.68
C GLY A 324 6.09 -2.61 15.32
N GLY A 325 5.69 -2.90 14.08
CA GLY A 325 4.29 -3.11 13.70
C GLY A 325 4.16 -4.48 13.05
N ARG A 326 3.48 -5.41 13.73
CA ARG A 326 3.17 -6.74 13.22
C ARG A 326 2.30 -6.57 11.97
N SER A 327 2.73 -7.11 10.82
CA SER A 327 1.80 -7.36 9.71
C SER A 327 0.65 -8.19 10.28
N GLU A 328 -0.56 -7.66 10.19
CA GLU A 328 -1.77 -8.31 10.67
C GLU A 328 -2.15 -9.42 9.69
N ILE A 329 -1.41 -10.52 9.74
CA ILE A 329 -1.75 -11.74 9.02
C ILE A 329 -2.92 -12.36 9.77
N GLY A 330 -4.13 -12.26 9.22
CA GLY A 330 -5.33 -12.65 9.95
C GLY A 330 -6.65 -12.50 9.22
N GLY A 331 -7.61 -13.39 9.51
CA GLY A 331 -8.88 -13.53 8.79
C GLY A 331 -10.12 -13.08 9.57
N ASP A 332 -11.04 -12.43 8.85
CA ASP A 332 -12.52 -12.58 8.91
C ASP A 332 -13.18 -11.80 7.74
N PRO A 333 -14.10 -12.37 6.93
CA PRO A 333 -13.87 -13.25 5.76
C PRO A 333 -12.86 -12.72 4.72
N HIS A 334 -12.31 -11.53 4.97
CA HIS A 334 -11.10 -10.99 4.40
C HIS A 334 -9.92 -11.79 4.94
N ILE A 335 -9.28 -12.61 4.10
CA ILE A 335 -8.14 -13.45 4.46
C ILE A 335 -6.89 -12.84 3.86
N THR A 336 -5.87 -12.63 4.70
CA THR A 336 -4.52 -12.23 4.26
C THR A 336 -3.58 -13.42 4.35
N THR A 337 -3.02 -13.86 3.23
CA THR A 337 -2.08 -14.99 3.15
C THR A 337 -0.74 -14.67 3.82
N TRP A 338 0.13 -15.67 3.98
CA TRP A 338 1.48 -15.49 4.53
C TRP A 338 2.37 -14.51 3.74
N LYS A 339 2.06 -14.30 2.45
CA LYS A 339 2.75 -13.35 1.58
C LYS A 339 1.95 -12.06 1.33
N ASN A 340 1.01 -11.77 2.22
CA ASN A 340 0.24 -10.52 2.22
C ASN A 340 -0.68 -10.35 1.00
N GLU A 341 -1.08 -11.44 0.37
CA GLU A 341 -2.15 -11.45 -0.63
C GLU A 341 -3.49 -11.43 0.10
N HIS A 342 -4.36 -10.48 -0.24
CA HIS A 342 -5.66 -10.30 0.38
C HIS A 342 -6.76 -10.81 -0.56
N TYR A 343 -7.64 -11.66 -0.04
CA TYR A 343 -8.79 -12.17 -0.77
C TYR A 343 -10.00 -12.36 0.13
N GLU A 344 -11.17 -12.54 -0.47
CA GLU A 344 -12.44 -12.71 0.23
C GLU A 344 -13.07 -14.05 -0.12
N TYR A 345 -13.54 -14.78 0.90
CA TYR A 345 -14.33 -15.99 0.73
C TYR A 345 -15.54 -15.97 1.65
N HIS A 346 -16.75 -16.01 1.07
CA HIS A 346 -18.00 -15.86 1.80
C HIS A 346 -18.85 -17.15 1.91
N GLY A 347 -18.23 -18.34 1.84
CA GLY A 347 -18.96 -19.59 2.08
C GLY A 347 -19.27 -19.79 3.57
N GLN A 348 -20.43 -20.37 3.90
CA GLN A 348 -20.75 -20.86 5.25
C GLN A 348 -20.50 -22.37 5.35
N CYS A 349 -19.52 -22.74 6.17
CA CYS A 349 -19.14 -24.11 6.53
C CYS A 349 -17.98 -24.07 7.54
N ASP A 350 -17.44 -25.24 7.88
CA ASP A 350 -16.17 -25.35 8.57
C ASP A 350 -15.03 -25.42 7.55
N LEU A 351 -13.98 -24.62 7.76
CA LEU A 351 -12.84 -24.47 6.85
C LEU A 351 -11.51 -24.73 7.59
N VAL A 352 -10.54 -25.30 6.87
CA VAL A 352 -9.17 -25.48 7.35
C VAL A 352 -8.38 -24.21 7.10
N MET A 353 -8.16 -23.41 8.15
CA MET A 353 -7.39 -22.18 8.02
C MET A 353 -5.90 -22.49 7.85
N MET A 354 -5.37 -23.41 8.66
CA MET A 354 -4.04 -23.97 8.50
C MET A 354 -3.91 -25.32 9.18
N LYS A 355 -2.97 -26.12 8.67
CA LYS A 355 -2.56 -27.40 9.22
C LYS A 355 -1.06 -27.62 9.02
N ASP A 356 -0.38 -28.13 10.05
CA ASP A 356 1.02 -28.56 10.01
C ASP A 356 1.21 -29.79 10.91
N ASP A 357 1.37 -30.97 10.30
CA ASP A 357 1.58 -32.24 11.02
C ASP A 357 2.99 -32.31 11.67
N GLU A 358 3.96 -31.51 11.21
CA GLU A 358 5.34 -31.50 11.72
C GLU A 358 5.58 -30.44 12.81
N PHE A 359 4.58 -29.60 13.10
CA PHE A 359 4.66 -28.51 14.06
C PHE A 359 5.24 -28.97 15.41
N ALA A 360 6.18 -28.21 15.95
CA ALA A 360 6.84 -28.43 17.24
C ALA A 360 7.37 -29.87 17.45
N ASP A 361 8.20 -30.34 16.52
CA ASP A 361 8.77 -31.70 16.49
C ASP A 361 7.72 -32.81 16.32
N GLY A 362 6.74 -32.59 15.43
CA GLY A 362 5.67 -33.56 15.14
C GLY A 362 4.58 -33.62 16.21
N LEU A 363 4.44 -32.58 17.02
CA LEU A 363 3.31 -32.41 17.93
C LEU A 363 2.02 -32.12 17.14
N GLY A 364 2.13 -31.45 16.00
CA GLY A 364 1.02 -31.13 15.11
C GLY A 364 0.26 -29.87 15.51
N LEU A 365 -0.23 -29.14 14.52
CA LEU A 365 -1.07 -27.95 14.64
C LEU A 365 -2.20 -28.03 13.61
N ASP A 366 -3.44 -27.93 14.06
CA ASP A 366 -4.61 -27.75 13.19
C ASP A 366 -5.42 -26.56 13.66
N MET A 367 -5.85 -25.72 12.73
CA MET A 367 -6.78 -24.63 13.02
C MET A 367 -7.93 -24.63 12.04
N HIS A 368 -9.13 -24.79 12.57
CA HIS A 368 -10.37 -24.70 11.81
C HIS A 368 -11.12 -23.42 12.17
N ILE A 369 -11.74 -22.80 11.18
CA ILE A 369 -12.67 -21.68 11.36
C ILE A 369 -14.06 -22.11 10.91
N ARG A 370 -15.08 -21.60 11.60
CA ARG A 370 -16.49 -21.79 11.26
C ARG A 370 -17.05 -20.47 10.79
N THR A 371 -17.42 -20.41 9.52
CA THR A 371 -17.98 -19.20 8.92
C THR A 371 -19.50 -19.28 8.86
N LYS A 372 -20.17 -18.13 8.99
CA LYS A 372 -21.62 -17.99 8.93
C LYS A 372 -22.00 -16.86 7.98
N VAL A 373 -22.92 -17.16 7.07
CA VAL A 373 -23.40 -16.21 6.06
C VAL A 373 -24.57 -15.39 6.60
N VAL A 374 -24.54 -14.09 6.33
CA VAL A 374 -25.61 -13.13 6.58
C VAL A 374 -25.93 -12.41 5.27
N ARG A 375 -26.99 -12.86 4.60
CA ARG A 375 -27.46 -12.33 3.30
C ARG A 375 -26.40 -12.40 2.20
N HIS A 376 -25.52 -11.40 2.13
CA HIS A 376 -24.52 -11.20 1.06
C HIS A 376 -23.07 -11.13 1.58
N TRP A 377 -22.86 -11.25 2.88
CA TRP A 377 -21.54 -11.28 3.51
C TRP A 377 -21.48 -12.45 4.51
N SER A 378 -20.32 -12.72 5.09
CA SER A 378 -20.12 -13.76 6.11
C SER A 378 -19.17 -13.29 7.20
N TYR A 379 -19.11 -14.03 8.30
CA TYR A 379 -18.10 -13.81 9.35
C TYR A 379 -17.67 -15.13 9.99
N ILE A 380 -16.55 -15.14 10.71
CA ILE A 380 -16.06 -16.25 11.52
C ILE A 380 -16.81 -16.22 12.85
N GLN A 381 -17.68 -17.20 13.05
CA GLN A 381 -18.44 -17.37 14.28
C GLN A 381 -17.62 -18.09 15.36
N SER A 382 -16.79 -19.05 14.95
CA SER A 382 -16.01 -19.89 15.87
C SER A 382 -14.64 -20.22 15.28
N VAL A 383 -13.64 -20.35 16.15
CA VAL A 383 -12.32 -20.88 15.80
C VAL A 383 -11.96 -22.02 16.74
N ALA A 384 -11.41 -23.09 16.20
CA ALA A 384 -10.91 -24.22 16.97
C ALA A 384 -9.45 -24.48 16.62
N ILE A 385 -8.61 -24.64 17.65
CA ILE A 385 -7.18 -24.88 17.53
C ILE A 385 -6.85 -26.18 18.24
N ARG A 386 -6.23 -27.11 17.51
CA ARG A 386 -5.66 -28.34 18.05
C ARG A 386 -4.14 -28.26 18.00
N ILE A 387 -3.49 -28.52 19.14
CA ILE A 387 -2.05 -28.78 19.20
C ILE A 387 -1.87 -30.09 19.95
N GLY A 388 -1.19 -31.07 19.34
CA GLY A 388 -1.15 -32.43 19.89
C GLY A 388 -2.55 -33.00 20.05
N ASN A 389 -2.91 -33.36 21.28
CA ASN A 389 -4.25 -33.88 21.61
C ASN A 389 -5.19 -32.83 22.22
N ASP A 390 -4.68 -31.65 22.54
CA ASP A 390 -5.47 -30.63 23.20
C ASP A 390 -6.16 -29.74 22.17
N VAL A 391 -7.43 -29.44 22.40
CA VAL A 391 -8.26 -28.61 21.55
C VAL A 391 -8.81 -27.45 22.36
N ILE A 392 -8.69 -26.24 21.84
CA ILE A 392 -9.43 -25.09 22.34
C ILE A 392 -10.32 -24.54 21.23
N GLU A 393 -11.61 -24.49 21.50
CA GLU A 393 -12.61 -23.84 20.66
C GLU A 393 -13.07 -22.55 21.33
N ILE A 394 -13.25 -21.50 20.54
CA ILE A 394 -13.71 -20.19 20.97
C ILE A 394 -14.84 -19.74 20.04
N GLU A 395 -15.94 -19.27 20.62
CA GLU A 395 -17.13 -18.82 19.90
C GLU A 395 -17.47 -17.35 20.25
N GLY A 396 -17.90 -16.59 19.25
CA GLY A 396 -18.42 -15.23 19.42
C GLY A 396 -19.90 -15.22 19.82
N SER A 397 -20.35 -14.18 20.52
CA SER A 397 -21.76 -14.02 20.92
C SER A 397 -22.34 -12.71 20.42
N ALA A 398 -23.52 -12.79 19.80
CA ALA A 398 -24.26 -11.63 19.29
C ALA A 398 -24.90 -10.80 20.42
N ASP A 399 -25.04 -11.38 21.61
CA ASP A 399 -25.63 -10.70 22.75
C ASP A 399 -24.60 -9.75 23.38
N ARG A 400 -24.86 -8.44 23.24
CA ARG A 400 -23.99 -7.38 23.77
C ARG A 400 -23.92 -7.36 25.30
N GLU A 401 -24.90 -7.96 25.98
CA GLU A 401 -24.95 -8.06 27.45
C GLU A 401 -24.29 -9.34 27.96
N ASP A 402 -23.89 -10.24 27.06
CA ASP A 402 -23.26 -11.50 27.40
C ASP A 402 -21.87 -11.28 28.00
N GLN A 403 -21.75 -11.59 29.28
CA GLN A 403 -20.51 -11.46 30.04
C GLN A 403 -19.76 -12.77 30.16
N GLU A 404 -20.29 -13.86 29.61
CA GLU A 404 -19.71 -15.20 29.69
C GLU A 404 -18.67 -15.42 28.59
N ALA A 405 -17.68 -16.26 28.89
CA ALA A 405 -16.66 -16.64 27.93
C ALA A 405 -17.13 -17.94 27.24
N HIS A 406 -17.39 -17.89 25.94
CA HIS A 406 -17.77 -19.08 25.17
C HIS A 406 -16.50 -19.72 24.63
N TYR A 407 -15.91 -20.59 25.44
CA TYR A 407 -14.80 -21.43 25.01
C TYR A 407 -14.97 -22.85 25.54
N TRP A 408 -14.44 -23.81 24.80
CA TRP A 408 -14.42 -25.21 25.16
C TRP A 408 -12.97 -25.68 25.10
N TYR A 409 -12.49 -26.24 26.21
CA TYR A 409 -11.20 -26.90 26.25
C TYR A 409 -11.45 -28.41 26.27
N ASN A 410 -10.92 -29.12 25.29
CA ASN A 410 -11.15 -30.56 25.11
C ASN A 410 -12.65 -30.93 25.17
N PHE A 411 -13.48 -30.11 24.50
CA PHE A 411 -14.94 -30.22 24.43
C PHE A 411 -15.70 -30.01 25.76
N GLU A 412 -15.00 -29.62 26.83
CA GLU A 412 -15.61 -29.21 28.09
C GLU A 412 -15.80 -27.69 28.11
N HIS A 413 -17.05 -27.25 28.26
CA HIS A 413 -17.38 -25.83 28.33
C HIS A 413 -16.68 -25.17 29.52
N GLN A 414 -15.87 -24.15 29.24
CA GLN A 414 -15.01 -23.47 30.20
C GLN A 414 -14.10 -24.43 31.01
N GLY A 415 -13.65 -25.51 30.38
CA GLY A 415 -12.68 -26.44 30.99
C GLY A 415 -11.42 -25.72 31.50
N GLU A 416 -10.78 -26.30 32.51
CA GLU A 416 -9.54 -25.77 33.07
C GLU A 416 -8.41 -25.88 32.01
N ALA A 417 -7.90 -24.73 31.56
CA ALA A 417 -6.92 -24.64 30.49
C ALA A 417 -5.83 -23.62 30.85
N GLU A 418 -4.70 -24.09 31.37
CA GLU A 418 -3.52 -23.25 31.61
C GLU A 418 -2.60 -23.18 30.38
N ASP A 419 -2.57 -24.27 29.60
CA ASP A 419 -1.80 -24.41 28.38
C ASP A 419 -2.52 -25.32 27.35
N LEU A 420 -2.04 -25.26 26.11
CA LEU A 420 -2.45 -26.07 24.98
C LEU A 420 -1.22 -26.89 24.56
N ALA A 421 -1.14 -28.15 24.98
CA ALA A 421 0.01 -29.02 24.77
C ALA A 421 1.37 -28.39 25.16
N GLY A 422 1.42 -27.69 26.30
CA GLY A 422 2.62 -27.02 26.81
C GLY A 422 2.84 -25.60 26.28
N PHE A 423 1.96 -25.09 25.41
CA PHE A 423 1.94 -23.69 24.99
C PHE A 423 0.97 -22.89 25.84
N LYS A 424 1.44 -21.85 26.50
CA LYS A 424 0.64 -21.11 27.47
C LYS A 424 -0.58 -20.47 26.82
N LEU A 425 -1.75 -20.65 27.43
CA LEU A 425 -2.99 -19.96 27.06
C LEU A 425 -3.17 -18.71 27.92
N ILE A 426 -3.36 -17.56 27.27
CA ILE A 426 -3.55 -16.28 27.95
C ILE A 426 -4.91 -15.71 27.57
N PHE A 427 -5.77 -15.55 28.57
CA PHE A 427 -7.11 -15.01 28.44
C PHE A 427 -7.12 -13.54 28.87
N LYS A 428 -7.56 -12.64 28.00
CA LYS A 428 -7.68 -11.20 28.28
C LYS A 428 -9.10 -10.74 28.00
N LYS A 429 -9.83 -10.35 29.05
CA LYS A 429 -11.12 -9.65 28.93
C LYS A 429 -10.87 -8.15 29.02
N GLN A 430 -11.17 -7.41 27.95
CA GLN A 430 -11.04 -5.94 27.96
C GLN A 430 -12.36 -5.30 28.40
N VAL A 431 -13.44 -5.64 27.71
CA VAL A 431 -14.84 -5.25 28.03
C VAL A 431 -15.77 -6.44 27.79
N ALA A 432 -17.07 -6.33 28.09
CA ALA A 432 -18.01 -7.45 27.99
C ALA A 432 -18.02 -8.12 26.60
N TYR A 433 -18.04 -7.30 25.54
CA TYR A 433 -18.10 -7.72 24.14
C TYR A 433 -16.74 -7.75 23.43
N LYS A 434 -15.61 -7.57 24.13
CA LYS A 434 -14.26 -7.64 23.54
C LYS A 434 -13.33 -8.52 24.37
N ARG A 435 -12.91 -9.63 23.77
CA ARG A 435 -12.02 -10.63 24.40
C ARG A 435 -10.83 -10.91 23.50
N GLN A 436 -9.75 -11.34 24.11
CA GLN A 436 -8.56 -11.80 23.40
C GLN A 436 -8.04 -13.08 24.05
N TYR A 437 -7.77 -14.08 23.22
CA TYR A 437 -7.16 -15.34 23.60
C TYR A 437 -5.82 -15.44 22.88
N ILE A 438 -4.75 -15.77 23.60
CA ILE A 438 -3.40 -15.84 23.03
C ILE A 438 -2.84 -17.22 23.34
N VAL A 439 -2.40 -17.92 22.30
CA VAL A 439 -1.57 -19.12 22.40
C VAL A 439 -0.12 -18.67 22.25
N ASP A 440 0.65 -18.68 23.33
CA ASP A 440 2.06 -18.27 23.33
C ASP A 440 2.95 -19.42 22.86
N LEU A 441 3.53 -19.26 21.67
CA LEU A 441 4.39 -20.26 21.04
C LEU A 441 5.87 -20.12 21.44
N SER A 442 6.21 -19.11 22.25
CA SER A 442 7.58 -18.81 22.70
C SER A 442 8.37 -19.99 23.29
N PRO A 443 7.76 -20.99 23.97
CA PRO A 443 8.50 -22.16 24.44
C PRO A 443 9.24 -22.93 23.34
N ARG A 444 8.76 -22.88 22.09
CA ARG A 444 9.40 -23.51 20.93
C ARG A 444 9.85 -22.51 19.88
N TYR A 445 9.11 -21.42 19.73
CA TYR A 445 9.30 -20.41 18.69
C TYR A 445 9.35 -19.01 19.33
N PRO A 446 10.54 -18.52 19.72
CA PRO A 446 10.68 -17.32 20.54
C PRO A 446 9.91 -16.10 20.01
N GLY A 447 9.01 -15.55 20.82
CA GLY A 447 8.24 -14.34 20.51
C GLY A 447 7.10 -14.53 19.51
N LYS A 448 6.79 -15.77 19.14
CA LYS A 448 5.69 -16.13 18.24
C LYS A 448 4.44 -16.48 19.02
N GLN A 449 3.27 -16.16 18.46
CA GLN A 449 1.99 -16.38 19.11
C GLN A 449 0.85 -16.42 18.09
N ILE A 450 -0.24 -17.08 18.47
CA ILE A 450 -1.54 -17.03 17.80
C ILE A 450 -2.47 -16.18 18.66
N VAL A 451 -3.13 -15.20 18.07
CA VAL A 451 -3.98 -14.25 18.77
C VAL A 451 -5.39 -14.30 18.20
N ILE A 452 -6.36 -14.69 19.01
CA ILE A 452 -7.78 -14.68 18.66
C ILE A 452 -8.42 -13.47 19.33
N GLN A 453 -9.01 -12.57 18.55
CA GLN A 453 -9.70 -11.37 19.02
C GLN A 453 -11.18 -11.50 18.74
N LEU A 454 -11.99 -11.28 19.76
CA LEU A 454 -13.44 -11.30 19.65
C LEU A 454 -13.96 -9.89 19.78
N PHE A 455 -14.89 -9.55 18.91
CA PHE A 455 -15.71 -8.36 19.02
C PHE A 455 -17.17 -8.74 18.74
N LYS A 456 -18.02 -8.75 19.78
CA LYS A 456 -19.38 -9.30 19.70
C LYS A 456 -19.34 -10.75 19.18
N GLU A 457 -20.03 -11.05 18.09
CA GLU A 457 -20.06 -12.35 17.41
C GLU A 457 -18.91 -12.58 16.42
N PHE A 458 -18.11 -11.56 16.14
CA PHE A 458 -17.03 -11.60 15.15
C PHE A 458 -15.74 -12.08 15.79
N ILE A 459 -15.03 -12.96 15.06
CA ILE A 459 -13.73 -13.49 15.48
C ILE A 459 -12.69 -13.14 14.44
N ARG A 460 -11.65 -12.44 14.87
CA ARG A 460 -10.44 -12.20 14.08
C ARG A 460 -9.30 -13.05 14.62
N VAL A 461 -8.64 -13.81 13.75
CA VAL A 461 -7.44 -14.57 14.10
C VAL A 461 -6.22 -13.84 13.58
N LYS A 462 -5.18 -13.63 14.39
CA LYS A 462 -3.91 -12.99 14.00
C LYS A 462 -2.73 -13.90 14.31
N PHE A 463 -1.73 -13.90 13.43
CA PHE A 463 -0.52 -14.71 13.56
C PHE A 463 0.72 -13.82 13.65
N ASP A 464 1.49 -14.00 14.73
CA ASP A 464 2.86 -13.48 14.78
C ASP A 464 3.79 -14.51 14.15
N GLY A 465 3.79 -14.56 12.81
CA GLY A 465 4.37 -15.63 12.01
C GLY A 465 5.89 -15.54 11.76
N SER A 466 6.50 -16.68 11.46
CA SER A 466 7.81 -16.83 10.81
C SER A 466 7.88 -18.20 10.17
N GLU A 467 8.79 -18.37 9.21
CA GLU A 467 8.99 -19.66 8.54
C GLU A 467 9.29 -20.79 9.53
N GLU A 468 10.00 -20.49 10.62
CA GLU A 468 10.33 -21.49 11.64
C GLU A 468 9.10 -22.09 12.35
N ALA A 469 8.02 -21.31 12.50
CA ALA A 469 6.81 -21.72 13.21
C ALA A 469 5.69 -22.18 12.27
N PHE A 470 5.61 -21.61 11.07
CA PHE A 470 4.49 -21.81 10.15
C PHE A 470 4.93 -22.18 8.72
N GLY A 471 6.22 -22.43 8.48
CA GLY A 471 6.78 -22.67 7.15
C GLY A 471 6.28 -23.92 6.45
N ASN A 472 5.67 -24.85 7.19
CA ASN A 472 5.12 -26.10 6.69
C ASN A 472 3.57 -26.10 6.68
N THR A 473 2.93 -24.98 7.03
CA THR A 473 1.46 -24.95 7.07
C THR A 473 0.86 -25.02 5.67
N ALA A 474 -0.24 -25.75 5.55
CA ALA A 474 -1.11 -25.74 4.39
C ALA A 474 -2.55 -25.39 4.80
N GLY A 475 -3.26 -24.62 3.98
CA GLY A 475 -4.62 -24.17 4.27
C GLY A 475 -4.97 -22.88 3.53
N LEU A 476 -6.04 -22.22 3.99
CA LEU A 476 -6.51 -20.94 3.45
C LEU A 476 -5.47 -19.80 3.52
N MET A 477 -4.42 -19.93 4.32
CA MET A 477 -3.33 -18.95 4.41
C MET A 477 -2.30 -19.07 3.26
N GLY A 478 -2.46 -20.04 2.37
CA GLY A 478 -1.53 -20.33 1.28
C GLY A 478 -0.24 -21.01 1.75
N ASP A 479 0.66 -21.30 0.80
CA ASP A 479 1.99 -21.82 1.10
C ASP A 479 2.88 -20.70 1.67
N PHE A 480 3.48 -20.94 2.84
CA PHE A 480 4.25 -19.91 3.54
C PHE A 480 5.46 -19.40 2.73
N LYS A 481 6.13 -20.29 2.00
CA LYS A 481 7.41 -20.01 1.35
C LYS A 481 7.20 -19.27 0.03
N THR A 482 6.25 -19.74 -0.77
CA THR A 482 5.98 -19.27 -2.14
C THR A 482 4.83 -18.28 -2.22
N GLY A 483 3.92 -18.26 -1.24
CA GLY A 483 2.69 -17.47 -1.26
C GLY A 483 1.56 -18.08 -2.07
N LYS A 484 1.79 -19.19 -2.78
CA LYS A 484 0.81 -19.79 -3.68
C LYS A 484 -0.38 -20.36 -2.94
N THR A 485 -1.57 -20.20 -3.50
CA THR A 485 -2.82 -20.83 -3.05
C THR A 485 -2.91 -22.25 -3.59
N LEU A 486 -2.38 -23.22 -2.84
CA LEU A 486 -2.30 -24.61 -3.27
C LEU A 486 -3.51 -25.44 -2.80
N ALA A 487 -3.97 -26.36 -3.64
CA ALA A 487 -4.91 -27.40 -3.26
C ALA A 487 -4.29 -28.39 -2.27
N ARG A 488 -5.10 -29.31 -1.73
CA ARG A 488 -4.65 -30.30 -0.73
C ARG A 488 -3.60 -31.28 -1.27
N ASP A 489 -3.45 -31.40 -2.59
CA ASP A 489 -2.39 -32.18 -3.20
C ASP A 489 -0.99 -31.53 -3.09
N GLY A 490 -0.92 -30.27 -2.64
CA GLY A 490 0.30 -29.50 -2.47
C GLY A 490 0.98 -29.08 -3.79
N VAL A 491 0.32 -29.25 -4.93
CA VAL A 491 0.90 -29.00 -6.26
C VAL A 491 -0.01 -28.18 -7.16
N THR A 492 -1.32 -28.41 -7.09
CA THR A 492 -2.29 -27.69 -7.92
C THR A 492 -2.51 -26.29 -7.36
N GLU A 493 -2.18 -25.27 -8.14
CA GLU A 493 -2.40 -23.87 -7.79
C GLU A 493 -3.83 -23.45 -8.16
N LEU A 494 -4.53 -22.80 -7.22
CA LEU A 494 -5.94 -22.41 -7.31
C LEU A 494 -6.05 -20.89 -7.25
N ASN A 495 -6.10 -20.24 -8.41
CA ASN A 495 -6.21 -18.79 -8.53
C ASN A 495 -7.65 -18.28 -8.39
N ASP A 496 -8.65 -19.18 -8.37
CA ASP A 496 -10.04 -18.83 -8.07
C ASP A 496 -10.26 -19.02 -6.57
N TYR A 497 -10.44 -17.91 -5.84
CA TYR A 497 -10.59 -17.92 -4.39
C TYR A 497 -11.87 -18.61 -3.91
N THR A 498 -12.90 -18.71 -4.75
CA THR A 498 -14.09 -19.50 -4.43
C THR A 498 -13.75 -20.98 -4.47
N ALA A 499 -13.06 -21.42 -5.53
CA ALA A 499 -12.59 -22.80 -5.65
C ALA A 499 -11.57 -23.16 -4.56
N PHE A 500 -10.68 -22.22 -4.21
CA PHE A 500 -9.71 -22.37 -3.12
C PHE A 500 -10.39 -22.51 -1.76
N GLY A 501 -11.40 -21.68 -1.48
CA GLY A 501 -12.20 -21.80 -0.25
C GLY A 501 -12.98 -23.12 -0.17
N GLU A 502 -13.59 -23.57 -1.28
CA GLU A 502 -14.25 -24.87 -1.36
C GLU A 502 -13.29 -26.05 -1.14
N GLU A 503 -12.08 -25.99 -1.72
CA GLU A 503 -11.04 -27.01 -1.57
C GLU A 503 -10.63 -27.21 -0.11
N TRP A 504 -10.61 -26.12 0.67
CA TRP A 504 -10.25 -26.13 2.09
C TRP A 504 -11.45 -26.28 3.04
N GLN A 505 -12.62 -26.72 2.56
CA GLN A 505 -13.70 -27.20 3.42
C GLN A 505 -13.22 -28.38 4.28
N VAL A 506 -13.54 -28.38 5.57
CA VAL A 506 -13.15 -29.46 6.50
C VAL A 506 -13.71 -30.80 6.03
N LEU A 507 -12.80 -31.75 5.85
CA LEU A 507 -13.09 -33.14 5.49
C LEU A 507 -13.10 -34.03 6.75
N PRO A 508 -13.77 -35.20 6.71
CA PRO A 508 -13.69 -36.17 7.80
C PRO A 508 -12.25 -36.58 8.19
N ALA A 509 -11.30 -36.48 7.25
CA ALA A 509 -9.89 -36.80 7.46
C ALA A 509 -9.11 -35.70 8.22
N ASP A 510 -9.59 -34.45 8.20
CA ASP A 510 -8.98 -33.35 8.98
C ASP A 510 -9.33 -33.47 10.49
N GLY A 511 -10.42 -34.20 10.77
CA GLY A 511 -10.96 -34.40 12.11
C GLY A 511 -11.94 -33.30 12.52
N ASN A 512 -12.81 -33.60 13.48
CA ASN A 512 -13.74 -32.60 14.01
C ASN A 512 -13.12 -31.93 15.26
N LEU A 513 -12.95 -30.61 15.19
CA LEU A 513 -12.43 -29.80 16.30
C LEU A 513 -13.53 -29.05 17.07
N PHE A 514 -14.73 -28.93 16.49
CA PHE A 514 -15.84 -28.22 17.11
C PHE A 514 -16.68 -29.14 17.99
N HIS A 515 -17.07 -28.67 19.17
CA HIS A 515 -17.89 -29.39 20.14
C HIS A 515 -19.27 -29.77 19.58
N VAL A 516 -19.80 -28.96 18.67
CA VAL A 516 -21.06 -29.19 17.95
C VAL A 516 -20.81 -29.14 16.45
N ALA A 517 -21.33 -30.14 15.74
CA ALA A 517 -21.39 -30.14 14.28
C ALA A 517 -22.54 -29.26 13.79
N THR A 518 -22.26 -28.39 12.82
CA THR A 518 -23.25 -27.48 12.21
C THR A 518 -23.31 -27.68 10.71
N HIS A 519 -24.50 -27.55 10.12
CA HIS A 519 -24.70 -27.67 8.68
C HIS A 519 -24.22 -26.40 7.94
N PRO A 520 -23.58 -26.54 6.75
CA PRO A 520 -23.28 -27.78 6.04
C PRO A 520 -21.96 -28.44 6.50
N GLN A 521 -21.86 -29.75 6.30
CA GLN A 521 -20.65 -30.55 6.50
C GLN A 521 -20.36 -31.35 5.24
N PHE A 522 -19.09 -31.60 4.92
CA PHE A 522 -18.72 -32.44 3.78
C PHE A 522 -19.47 -33.79 3.84
N PRO A 523 -20.05 -34.29 2.73
CA PRO A 523 -19.85 -33.88 1.33
C PRO A 523 -20.79 -32.78 0.82
N GLU A 524 -21.61 -32.17 1.69
CA GLU A 524 -22.42 -31.02 1.31
C GLU A 524 -21.52 -29.79 1.17
N LYS A 525 -21.58 -29.10 0.03
CA LYS A 525 -20.82 -27.90 -0.24
C LYS A 525 -21.17 -26.78 0.76
N CYS A 526 -20.22 -25.88 0.96
CA CYS A 526 -20.45 -24.64 1.70
C CYS A 526 -21.63 -23.85 1.10
N LEU A 527 -22.43 -23.23 1.95
CA LEU A 527 -23.54 -22.40 1.49
C LEU A 527 -22.98 -21.07 0.97
N GLU A 528 -23.27 -20.73 -0.27
CA GLU A 528 -22.93 -19.43 -0.84
C GLU A 528 -23.93 -18.34 -0.42
N PRO A 529 -23.53 -17.06 -0.37
CA PRO A 529 -24.44 -15.94 -0.13
C PRO A 529 -25.52 -15.83 -1.21
N GLU A 530 -26.67 -15.24 -0.87
CA GLU A 530 -27.77 -15.04 -1.83
C GLU A 530 -27.39 -14.09 -2.98
N ASP A 531 -26.41 -13.21 -2.75
CA ASP A 531 -25.83 -12.30 -3.73
C ASP A 531 -24.30 -12.23 -3.55
N PRO A 532 -23.54 -13.14 -4.20
CA PRO A 532 -22.08 -13.23 -4.06
C PRO A 532 -21.33 -11.99 -4.57
N ARG A 533 -21.97 -11.13 -5.37
CA ARG A 533 -21.35 -9.93 -5.95
C ARG A 533 -21.57 -8.68 -5.09
N GLY A 534 -22.30 -8.80 -3.98
CA GLY A 534 -22.60 -7.69 -3.08
C GLY A 534 -23.34 -6.53 -3.76
N GLU A 535 -24.00 -6.77 -4.90
CA GLU A 535 -24.72 -5.75 -5.65
C GLU A 535 -25.96 -5.33 -4.85
N ARG A 536 -25.80 -4.34 -3.95
CA ARG A 536 -26.89 -3.72 -3.20
C ARG A 536 -28.02 -3.34 -4.16
N ARG A 537 -29.03 -4.21 -4.31
CA ARG A 537 -30.30 -3.86 -4.94
C ARG A 537 -30.92 -2.79 -4.07
N ARG A 538 -30.70 -1.52 -4.43
CA ARG A 538 -31.16 -0.29 -3.79
C ARG A 538 -32.57 -0.47 -3.21
N ARG A 539 -32.65 -0.87 -1.95
CA ARG A 539 -33.79 -0.57 -1.08
C ARG A 539 -33.38 0.66 -0.30
N LEU A 540 -33.70 1.82 -0.87
CA LEU A 540 -33.38 3.18 -0.40
C LEU A 540 -33.84 3.52 1.04
N GLY A 541 -34.32 2.55 1.83
CA GLY A 541 -34.82 2.73 3.20
C GLY A 541 -34.10 1.96 4.30
N GLU A 542 -33.11 1.08 4.00
CA GLU A 542 -32.43 0.25 5.03
C GLU A 542 -31.01 0.71 5.40
N SER A 543 -30.32 1.52 4.58
CA SER A 543 -28.99 2.04 4.92
C SER A 543 -29.14 3.31 5.77
N LYS A 544 -28.76 3.24 7.05
CA LYS A 544 -28.75 4.39 7.96
C LYS A 544 -27.36 5.02 8.07
N ILE A 545 -26.31 4.23 7.83
CA ILE A 545 -24.92 4.68 7.81
C ILE A 545 -24.53 4.95 6.37
N SER A 546 -23.98 6.14 6.12
CA SER A 546 -23.39 6.51 4.83
C SER A 546 -21.97 6.00 4.70
N TYR A 547 -21.47 5.94 3.46
CA TYR A 547 -20.10 5.55 3.18
C TYR A 547 -19.10 6.49 3.88
N GLU A 548 -19.35 7.79 3.86
CA GLU A 548 -18.52 8.81 4.52
C GLU A 548 -18.49 8.66 6.05
N GLN A 549 -19.60 8.24 6.66
CA GLN A 549 -19.66 7.95 8.10
C GLN A 549 -18.85 6.70 8.46
N ALA A 550 -18.93 5.66 7.62
CA ALA A 550 -18.15 4.44 7.80
C ALA A 550 -16.64 4.72 7.65
N GLU A 551 -16.25 5.43 6.60
CA GLU A 551 -14.86 5.86 6.40
C GLU A 551 -14.36 6.69 7.56
N ALA A 552 -15.08 7.74 7.97
CA ALA A 552 -14.65 8.58 9.08
C ALA A 552 -14.44 7.79 10.38
N ALA A 553 -15.29 6.79 10.66
CA ALA A 553 -15.12 5.91 11.81
C ALA A 553 -13.85 5.05 11.67
N CYS A 554 -13.65 4.38 10.54
CA CYS A 554 -12.49 3.50 10.32
C CYS A 554 -11.16 4.27 10.30
N PHE A 555 -11.09 5.41 9.61
CA PHE A 555 -9.89 6.27 9.58
C PHE A 555 -9.53 6.85 10.95
N SER A 556 -10.51 6.97 11.86
CA SER A 556 -10.23 7.46 13.22
C SER A 556 -9.48 6.46 14.09
N ALA A 557 -9.53 5.16 13.75
CA ALA A 557 -8.98 4.07 14.56
C ALA A 557 -7.88 3.25 13.85
N LEU A 558 -7.88 3.22 12.52
CA LEU A 558 -7.03 2.36 11.70
C LEU A 558 -6.12 3.18 10.79
N SER A 559 -4.95 2.62 10.47
CA SER A 559 -3.95 3.26 9.58
C SER A 559 -3.63 2.43 8.33
N ASP A 560 -3.89 1.12 8.36
CA ASP A 560 -3.66 0.23 7.22
C ASP A 560 -4.78 0.37 6.17
N PRO A 561 -4.48 0.68 4.90
CA PRO A 561 -5.49 0.87 3.87
C PRO A 561 -6.40 -0.35 3.64
N LEU A 562 -5.86 -1.57 3.71
CA LEU A 562 -6.64 -2.79 3.58
C LEU A 562 -7.59 -2.96 4.77
N SER A 563 -7.10 -2.82 6.00
CA SER A 563 -7.91 -2.85 7.21
C SER A 563 -8.97 -1.74 7.24
N ILE A 564 -8.67 -0.56 6.69
CA ILE A 564 -9.66 0.52 6.54
C ILE A 564 -10.74 0.11 5.53
N LYS A 565 -10.36 -0.43 4.38
CA LYS A 565 -11.31 -0.93 3.37
C LYS A 565 -12.23 -2.01 3.96
N ASP A 566 -11.65 -2.99 4.65
CA ASP A 566 -12.38 -4.09 5.29
C ASP A 566 -13.31 -3.55 6.39
N CYS A 567 -12.82 -2.62 7.23
CA CYS A 567 -13.63 -1.96 8.25
C CYS A 567 -14.81 -1.18 7.65
N VAL A 568 -14.59 -0.45 6.56
CA VAL A 568 -15.64 0.31 5.88
C VAL A 568 -16.68 -0.64 5.31
N TYR A 569 -16.23 -1.71 4.66
CA TYR A 569 -17.08 -2.77 4.16
C TYR A 569 -17.94 -3.36 5.29
N ASP A 570 -17.32 -3.75 6.41
CA ASP A 570 -18.00 -4.35 7.56
C ASP A 570 -19.00 -3.41 8.21
N ILE A 571 -18.66 -2.13 8.42
CA ILE A 571 -19.60 -1.14 8.93
C ILE A 571 -20.81 -1.00 7.98
N LEU A 572 -20.58 -0.99 6.67
CA LEU A 572 -21.66 -0.87 5.69
C LEU A 572 -22.48 -2.17 5.58
N SER A 573 -21.87 -3.32 5.73
CA SER A 573 -22.53 -4.63 5.67
C SER A 573 -23.36 -4.91 6.91
N THR A 574 -22.84 -4.55 8.09
CA THR A 574 -23.51 -4.71 9.40
C THR A 574 -24.45 -3.55 9.75
N GLN A 575 -24.25 -2.38 9.13
CA GLN A 575 -24.88 -1.11 9.52
C GLN A 575 -24.61 -0.74 10.99
N ASP A 576 -23.38 -0.97 11.46
CA ASP A 576 -22.95 -0.74 12.84
C ASP A 576 -21.57 -0.04 12.90
N LEU A 577 -21.53 1.25 13.27
CA LEU A 577 -20.27 2.02 13.39
C LEU A 577 -19.33 1.44 14.45
N ASP A 578 -19.85 0.72 15.45
CA ASP A 578 -19.03 0.12 16.50
C ASP A 578 -18.11 -0.97 15.93
N MET A 579 -18.37 -1.49 14.71
CA MET A 579 -17.53 -2.52 14.06
C MET A 579 -16.08 -2.11 13.88
N VAL A 580 -15.77 -0.81 13.93
CA VAL A 580 -14.39 -0.34 14.04
C VAL A 580 -13.60 -1.01 15.17
N GLY A 581 -14.27 -1.44 16.25
CA GLY A 581 -13.64 -2.11 17.38
C GLY A 581 -13.22 -3.56 17.14
N ALA A 582 -13.63 -4.17 16.01
CA ALA A 582 -13.19 -5.50 15.56
C ALA A 582 -11.81 -5.47 14.89
N PHE A 583 -11.39 -4.29 14.44
CA PHE A 583 -10.10 -4.03 13.85
C PHE A 583 -9.12 -3.50 14.93
#